data_AF-A0A7J4QMH5-F1
#
_entry.id   AF-A0A7J4QMH5-F1
#
_cell.length_a   1.000
_cell.length_b   1.000
_cell.length_c   1.000
_cell.angle_alpha   90.00
_cell.angle_beta   90.00
_cell.angle_gamma   90.00
#
_symmetry.space_group_name_H-M   'P 1'
#
loop_
_entity.id
_entity.type
_entity.pdbx_description
1 polymer ?
#
loop_
_entity_poly.entity_id
_entity_poly.type
_entity_poly.pdbx_seq_one_letter_code
_entity_poly.pdbx_strand_id
1 'polypeptide(L)'
;MTLRFGIHGSCVTRDIFAHVGEDEKLEFYQARTSLCTKGPTRGMLNLEWIQNLSDVWEQRMVAQDLERTPLDLDSIDVLIFDLIDERFNIHHVDGELMTASKQFLDSGGQGMLNSEMAFPIGSEEHYESFRKGCAFMQDLLQDTDVKVFFHDARWAASYVSGDGIHDFEKQGAIAGSNKRLTRMSEMFIQVIKPERILCAPEDLILGDAGHRWGKASFHYVSEYYDCIWSQIMEPSD
;
A
#
# COMPACT_ATOMS: atom_id res chain seq x y z
N MET A 1 7.51 19.76 -18.35
CA MET A 1 7.82 19.57 -16.91
C MET A 1 7.90 18.08 -16.66
N THR A 2 8.85 17.64 -15.84
CA THR A 2 8.92 16.24 -15.39
C THR A 2 7.85 16.02 -14.33
N LEU A 3 7.01 14.99 -14.48
CA LEU A 3 5.98 14.65 -13.49
C LEU A 3 6.64 14.18 -12.19
N ARG A 4 6.12 14.64 -11.06
CA ARG A 4 6.49 14.25 -9.70
C ARG A 4 5.40 13.37 -9.09
N PHE A 5 5.79 12.34 -8.35
CA PHE A 5 4.89 11.30 -7.87
C PHE A 5 4.98 11.13 -6.36
N GLY A 6 3.83 10.87 -5.75
CA GLY A 6 3.72 10.34 -4.40
C GLY A 6 3.09 8.95 -4.41
N ILE A 7 3.44 8.11 -3.44
CA ILE A 7 2.82 6.80 -3.26
C ILE A 7 2.21 6.69 -1.87
N HIS A 8 0.95 6.25 -1.80
CA HIS A 8 0.34 5.72 -0.60
C HIS A 8 -0.08 4.26 -0.84
N GLY A 9 0.73 3.32 -0.38
CA GLY A 9 0.52 1.92 -0.74
C GLY A 9 1.69 1.02 -0.35
N SER A 10 1.86 -0.06 -1.09
CA SER A 10 2.84 -1.09 -0.78
C SER A 10 4.14 -0.95 -1.59
N CYS A 11 5.06 -1.87 -1.34
CA CYS A 11 6.32 -1.91 -2.08
C CYS A 11 6.10 -2.29 -3.54
N VAL A 12 4.94 -2.85 -3.90
CA VAL A 12 4.59 -3.21 -5.28
C VAL A 12 4.65 -2.00 -6.20
N THR A 13 4.03 -0.89 -5.80
CA THR A 13 4.03 0.33 -6.63
C THR A 13 5.39 1.00 -6.64
N ARG A 14 6.07 1.04 -5.48
CA ARG A 14 7.43 1.61 -5.37
C ARG A 14 8.46 0.81 -6.18
N ASP A 15 8.29 -0.51 -6.29
CA ASP A 15 9.17 -1.37 -7.09
C ASP A 15 9.09 -1.05 -8.59
N ILE A 16 7.98 -0.48 -9.09
CA ILE A 16 7.88 -0.02 -10.48
C ILE A 16 8.95 1.05 -10.76
N PHE A 17 9.00 2.10 -9.93
CA PHE A 17 9.96 3.21 -10.10
C PHE A 17 11.40 2.73 -9.99
N ALA A 18 11.68 1.85 -9.01
CA ALA A 18 13.00 1.26 -8.86
C ALA A 18 13.38 0.33 -10.02
N HIS A 19 12.41 -0.34 -10.64
CA HIS A 19 12.63 -1.22 -11.78
C HIS A 19 13.02 -0.43 -13.03
N VAL A 20 12.31 0.66 -13.33
CA VAL A 20 12.57 1.49 -14.51
C VAL A 20 13.67 2.54 -14.29
N GLY A 21 14.21 2.65 -13.07
CA GLY A 21 15.29 3.56 -12.73
C GLY A 21 14.86 5.02 -12.64
N GLU A 22 13.68 5.27 -12.06
CA GLU A 22 13.02 6.58 -11.97
C GLU A 22 12.68 6.93 -10.50
N ASP A 23 13.44 6.39 -9.54
CA ASP A 23 13.26 6.67 -8.10
C ASP A 23 13.31 8.18 -7.80
N GLU A 24 14.03 8.99 -8.59
CA GLU A 24 14.14 10.43 -8.42
C GLU A 24 12.83 11.20 -8.69
N LYS A 25 11.85 10.55 -9.34
CA LYS A 25 10.52 11.12 -9.55
C LYS A 25 9.60 10.94 -8.34
N LEU A 26 9.99 10.14 -7.35
CA LEU A 26 9.23 9.93 -6.12
C LEU A 26 9.60 10.95 -5.05
N GLU A 27 8.67 11.85 -4.76
CA GLU A 27 8.84 12.87 -3.71
C GLU A 27 8.59 12.27 -2.32
N PHE A 28 7.61 11.37 -2.23
CA PHE A 28 7.37 10.59 -1.02
C PHE A 28 6.79 9.21 -1.29
N TYR A 29 7.00 8.32 -0.33
CA TYR A 29 6.40 6.99 -0.28
C TYR A 29 5.95 6.70 1.16
N GLN A 30 4.64 6.62 1.36
CA GLN A 30 4.05 6.21 2.63
C GLN A 30 3.61 4.75 2.54
N ALA A 31 4.39 3.90 3.19
CA ALA A 31 4.23 2.46 3.19
C ALA A 31 3.59 1.96 4.48
N ARG A 32 2.99 0.76 4.45
CA ARG A 32 2.52 0.03 5.64
C ARG A 32 1.49 0.80 6.47
N THR A 33 0.78 1.73 5.84
CA THR A 33 -0.30 2.52 6.42
C THR A 33 -1.57 2.14 5.69
N SER A 34 -2.49 1.46 6.36
CA SER A 34 -3.82 1.15 5.83
C SER A 34 -4.66 2.42 5.73
N LEU A 35 -5.53 2.49 4.73
CA LEU A 35 -6.55 3.52 4.65
C LEU A 35 -7.47 3.50 5.89
N CYS A 36 -7.66 2.35 6.54
CA CYS A 36 -8.45 2.25 7.77
C CYS A 36 -7.95 3.14 8.91
N THR A 37 -6.67 3.53 8.91
CA THR A 37 -6.05 4.34 9.97
C THR A 37 -5.99 5.83 9.63
N LYS A 38 -6.42 6.21 8.44
CA LYS A 38 -6.44 7.61 8.00
C LYS A 38 -7.42 8.45 8.78
N GLY A 39 -6.99 9.67 9.07
CA GLY A 39 -7.71 10.64 9.86
C GLY A 39 -6.81 11.82 10.21
N PRO A 40 -7.30 12.75 11.05
CA PRO A 40 -6.52 13.91 11.48
C PRO A 40 -5.20 13.51 12.14
N THR A 41 -4.15 14.29 11.89
CA THR A 41 -2.81 14.11 12.47
C THR A 41 -2.86 14.04 14.00
N ARG A 42 -2.11 13.11 14.59
CA ARG A 42 -2.11 12.85 16.04
C ARG A 42 -1.00 13.59 16.80
N GLY A 43 -0.19 14.37 16.09
CA GLY A 43 0.99 15.05 16.64
C GLY A 43 2.14 14.08 16.89
N MET A 44 3.25 14.59 17.41
CA MET A 44 4.43 13.78 17.72
C MET A 44 4.18 12.90 18.94
N LEU A 45 4.42 11.60 18.80
CA LEU A 45 4.28 10.62 19.88
C LEU A 45 5.66 10.30 20.48
N ASN A 46 5.70 9.86 21.75
CA ASN A 46 6.93 9.31 22.30
C ASN A 46 7.12 7.87 21.78
N LEU A 47 8.03 7.73 20.82
CA LEU A 47 8.27 6.49 20.09
C LEU A 47 9.71 5.97 20.29
N GLU A 48 10.34 6.23 21.45
CA GLU A 48 11.71 5.77 21.72
C GLU A 48 11.92 4.26 21.48
N TRP A 49 10.89 3.44 21.71
CA TRP A 49 10.93 1.99 21.47
C TRP A 49 11.05 1.59 20.00
N ILE A 50 10.73 2.49 19.06
CA ILE A 50 10.92 2.23 17.62
C ILE A 50 12.41 2.08 17.28
N GLN A 51 13.32 2.65 18.10
CA GLN A 51 14.78 2.49 17.93
C GLN A 51 15.26 1.02 18.01
N ASN A 52 14.40 0.10 18.47
CA ASN A 52 14.66 -1.34 18.41
C ASN A 52 14.73 -1.87 16.97
N LEU A 53 14.16 -1.16 16.00
CA LEU A 53 14.33 -1.47 14.58
C LEU A 53 15.70 -1.00 14.10
N SER A 54 16.41 -1.88 13.39
CA SER A 54 17.77 -1.57 12.92
C SER A 54 17.84 -0.58 11.76
N ASP A 55 16.74 -0.38 11.04
CA ASP A 55 16.67 0.47 9.83
C ASP A 55 15.87 1.75 10.10
N VAL A 56 16.49 2.90 9.87
CA VAL A 56 15.87 4.24 10.00
C VAL A 56 14.67 4.41 9.07
N TRP A 57 14.65 3.73 7.92
CA TRP A 57 13.45 3.61 7.11
C TRP A 57 12.38 3.01 8.00
N GLU A 58 12.49 1.74 8.39
CA GLU A 58 11.47 1.00 9.13
C GLU A 58 10.92 1.76 10.33
N GLN A 59 11.78 2.49 11.04
CA GLN A 59 11.38 3.40 12.10
C GLN A 59 10.39 4.48 11.65
N ARG A 60 10.70 5.19 10.56
CA ARG A 60 9.81 6.20 9.94
C ARG A 60 8.48 5.60 9.51
N MET A 61 8.47 4.36 9.02
CA MET A 61 7.25 3.64 8.59
C MET A 61 6.22 3.55 9.72
N VAL A 62 6.69 3.10 10.88
CA VAL A 62 5.85 2.92 12.06
C VAL A 62 5.42 4.27 12.63
N ALA A 63 6.34 5.24 12.69
CA ALA A 63 6.02 6.59 13.15
C ALA A 63 4.97 7.27 12.25
N GLN A 64 5.10 7.17 10.93
CA GLN A 64 4.18 7.80 9.98
C GLN A 64 2.73 7.33 10.13
N ASP A 65 2.50 6.04 10.36
CA ASP A 65 1.16 5.51 10.60
C ASP A 65 0.62 5.94 11.97
N LEU A 66 1.43 5.82 13.05
CA LEU A 66 1.00 6.17 14.41
C LEU A 66 0.69 7.66 14.57
N GLU A 67 1.51 8.52 13.98
CA GLU A 67 1.35 9.98 14.03
C GLU A 67 0.35 10.50 12.99
N ARG A 68 -0.05 9.65 12.03
CA ARG A 68 -0.85 10.01 10.85
C ARG A 68 -0.21 11.19 10.11
N THR A 69 1.06 11.03 9.73
CA THR A 69 1.80 12.03 8.99
C THR A 69 1.04 12.40 7.71
N PRO A 70 0.76 13.70 7.47
CA PRO A 70 0.10 14.16 6.25
C PRO A 70 0.87 13.78 4.98
N LEU A 71 0.14 13.64 3.88
CA LEU A 71 0.76 13.57 2.56
C LEU A 71 1.19 14.96 2.11
N ASP A 72 2.39 15.08 1.55
CA ASP A 72 2.90 16.35 1.01
C ASP A 72 2.37 16.55 -0.42
N LEU A 73 1.08 16.87 -0.53
CA LEU A 73 0.39 16.97 -1.82
C LEU A 73 0.91 18.11 -2.70
N ASP A 74 1.51 19.14 -2.11
CA ASP A 74 2.06 20.30 -2.85
C ASP A 74 3.35 19.95 -3.63
N SER A 75 4.05 18.89 -3.25
CA SER A 75 5.28 18.47 -3.91
C SER A 75 5.06 17.55 -5.11
N ILE A 76 3.84 17.08 -5.37
CA ILE A 76 3.56 16.07 -6.39
C ILE A 76 2.55 16.54 -7.43
N ASP A 77 2.57 15.88 -8.58
CA ASP A 77 1.58 16.07 -9.64
C ASP A 77 0.62 14.86 -9.70
N VAL A 78 1.08 13.68 -9.27
CA VAL A 78 0.32 12.43 -9.26
C VAL A 78 0.49 11.69 -7.93
N LEU A 79 -0.61 11.27 -7.31
CA LEU A 79 -0.61 10.36 -6.18
C LEU A 79 -1.09 8.97 -6.64
N ILE A 80 -0.27 7.94 -6.40
CA ILE A 80 -0.60 6.56 -6.74
C ILE A 80 -0.96 5.78 -5.47
N PHE A 81 -2.13 5.15 -5.49
CA PHE A 81 -2.59 4.22 -4.45
C PHE A 81 -2.46 2.77 -4.90
N ASP A 82 -2.10 1.87 -3.98
CA ASP A 82 -2.40 0.44 -4.11
C ASP A 82 -2.86 -0.13 -2.77
N LEU A 83 -3.60 -1.23 -2.82
CA LEU A 83 -4.27 -1.80 -1.64
C LEU A 83 -3.60 -3.06 -1.09
N ILE A 84 -2.39 -3.42 -1.54
CA ILE A 84 -1.73 -4.66 -1.09
C ILE A 84 -1.40 -4.60 0.41
N ASP A 85 -1.13 -3.41 0.96
CA ASP A 85 -0.88 -3.19 2.39
C ASP A 85 -2.16 -3.28 3.26
N GLU A 86 -3.36 -3.28 2.68
CA GLU A 86 -4.63 -3.59 3.39
C GLU A 86 -4.71 -5.06 3.87
N ARG A 87 -3.66 -5.85 3.65
CA ARG A 87 -3.49 -7.19 4.21
C ARG A 87 -3.15 -7.19 5.70
N PHE A 88 -2.65 -6.08 6.24
CA PHE A 88 -2.25 -6.00 7.65
C PHE A 88 -3.45 -5.92 8.57
N ASN A 89 -3.32 -6.46 9.77
CA ASN A 89 -4.32 -6.28 10.81
C ASN A 89 -4.37 -4.81 11.24
N ILE A 90 -5.53 -4.37 11.71
CA ILE A 90 -5.70 -3.06 12.33
C ILE A 90 -5.83 -3.27 13.84
N HIS A 91 -5.09 -2.48 14.61
CA HIS A 91 -5.10 -2.52 16.07
C HIS A 91 -5.64 -1.22 16.66
N HIS A 92 -6.18 -1.32 17.88
CA HIS A 92 -6.43 -0.18 18.75
C HIS A 92 -5.17 0.19 19.53
N VAL A 93 -4.85 1.49 19.57
CA VAL A 93 -3.81 2.10 20.42
C VAL A 93 -4.35 3.40 20.98
N ASP A 94 -4.52 3.47 22.29
CA ASP A 94 -5.04 4.64 23.01
C ASP A 94 -6.36 5.18 22.43
N GLY A 95 -7.28 4.27 22.09
CA GLY A 95 -8.59 4.61 21.52
C GLY A 95 -8.58 4.94 20.01
N GLU A 96 -7.42 4.90 19.37
CA GLU A 96 -7.24 5.20 17.95
C GLU A 96 -6.88 3.94 17.16
N LEU A 97 -7.03 3.99 15.84
CA LEU A 97 -6.66 2.89 14.94
C LEU A 97 -5.24 3.07 14.40
N MET A 98 -4.54 1.94 14.25
CA MET A 98 -3.19 1.86 13.70
C MET A 98 -2.99 0.55 12.91
N THR A 99 -2.06 0.56 11.96
CA THR A 99 -1.79 -0.56 11.06
C THR A 99 -0.75 -1.46 11.69
N ALA A 100 -1.13 -2.66 12.11
CA ALA A 100 -0.24 -3.62 12.76
C ALA A 100 0.69 -4.28 11.73
N SER A 101 1.52 -3.43 11.12
CA SER A 101 2.56 -3.79 10.18
C SER A 101 3.60 -4.69 10.83
N LYS A 102 4.34 -5.42 10.00
CA LYS A 102 5.43 -6.27 10.50
C LYS A 102 6.44 -5.46 11.33
N GLN A 103 6.81 -4.27 10.87
CA GLN A 103 7.75 -3.39 11.55
C GLN A 103 7.24 -2.94 12.93
N PHE A 104 5.96 -2.60 13.05
CA PHE A 104 5.35 -2.25 14.33
C PHE A 104 5.39 -3.43 15.33
N LEU A 105 5.15 -4.65 14.84
CA LEU A 105 5.19 -5.84 15.69
C LEU A 105 6.64 -6.18 16.09
N ASP A 106 7.56 -6.14 15.13
CA ASP A 106 8.98 -6.46 15.34
C ASP A 106 9.68 -5.47 16.29
N SER A 107 9.26 -4.20 16.31
CA SER A 107 9.80 -3.20 17.24
C SER A 107 9.34 -3.38 18.68
N GLY A 108 8.43 -4.33 18.95
CA GLY A 108 7.77 -4.52 20.25
C GLY A 108 6.62 -3.56 20.51
N GLY A 109 6.17 -2.82 19.48
CA GLY A 109 5.13 -1.79 19.60
C GLY A 109 3.83 -2.33 20.20
N GLN A 110 3.49 -3.59 19.90
CA GLN A 110 2.30 -4.22 20.45
C GLN A 110 2.26 -4.23 21.98
N GLY A 111 3.38 -4.60 22.62
CA GLY A 111 3.47 -4.61 24.08
C GLY A 111 3.61 -3.20 24.66
N MET A 112 4.40 -2.36 23.99
CA MET A 112 4.65 -0.98 24.45
C MET A 112 3.40 -0.11 24.47
N LEU A 113 2.52 -0.30 23.50
CA LEU A 113 1.28 0.47 23.35
C LEU A 113 0.03 -0.30 23.81
N ASN A 114 0.21 -1.50 24.39
CA ASN A 114 -0.88 -2.41 24.75
C ASN A 114 -1.91 -2.58 23.62
N SER A 115 -1.42 -2.72 22.38
CA SER A 115 -2.29 -2.73 21.20
C SER A 115 -2.99 -4.07 21.03
N GLU A 116 -4.25 -4.04 20.61
CA GLU A 116 -5.04 -5.24 20.33
C GLU A 116 -5.80 -5.14 19.00
N MET A 117 -6.15 -6.29 18.41
CA MET A 117 -6.87 -6.34 17.14
C MET A 117 -8.21 -5.59 17.24
N ALA A 118 -8.40 -4.59 16.38
CA ALA A 118 -9.61 -3.78 16.36
C ALA A 118 -10.81 -4.55 15.76
N PHE A 119 -10.57 -5.26 14.66
CA PHE A 119 -11.58 -6.08 13.99
C PHE A 119 -10.92 -7.17 13.13
N PRO A 120 -11.64 -8.27 12.84
CA PRO A 120 -11.17 -9.27 11.89
C PRO A 120 -11.05 -8.69 10.47
N ILE A 121 -9.96 -9.01 9.78
CA ILE A 121 -9.79 -8.58 8.39
C ILE A 121 -10.88 -9.15 7.49
N GLY A 122 -11.58 -8.25 6.80
CA GLY A 122 -12.69 -8.55 5.92
C GLY A 122 -14.05 -8.65 6.61
N SER A 123 -14.17 -8.25 7.88
CA SER A 123 -15.47 -8.01 8.52
C SER A 123 -16.13 -6.73 7.99
N GLU A 124 -17.40 -6.50 8.31
CA GLU A 124 -18.09 -5.26 7.92
C GLU A 124 -17.49 -4.03 8.62
N GLU A 125 -17.03 -4.17 9.87
CA GLU A 125 -16.31 -3.12 10.60
C GLU A 125 -15.01 -2.74 9.89
N HIS A 126 -14.27 -3.73 9.36
CA HIS A 126 -13.08 -3.47 8.55
C HIS A 126 -13.41 -2.62 7.32
N TYR A 127 -14.42 -3.04 6.54
CA TYR A 127 -14.79 -2.31 5.33
C TYR A 127 -15.36 -0.92 5.60
N GLU A 128 -16.09 -0.74 6.70
CA GLU A 128 -16.58 0.57 7.12
C GLU A 128 -15.43 1.49 7.55
N SER A 129 -14.43 0.96 8.28
CA SER A 129 -13.21 1.70 8.62
C SER A 129 -12.44 2.10 7.36
N PHE A 130 -12.27 1.17 6.42
CA PHE A 130 -11.64 1.43 5.13
C PHE A 130 -12.35 2.55 4.36
N ARG A 131 -13.69 2.49 4.28
CA ARG A 131 -14.51 3.50 3.60
C ARG A 131 -14.35 4.89 4.23
N LYS A 132 -14.31 4.99 5.56
CA LYS A 132 -14.05 6.26 6.26
C LYS A 132 -12.67 6.81 5.92
N GLY A 133 -11.67 5.93 5.85
CA GLY A 133 -10.33 6.26 5.37
C GLY A 133 -10.31 6.84 3.96
N CYS A 134 -10.98 6.17 3.02
CA CYS A 134 -11.16 6.68 1.66
C CYS A 134 -11.86 8.04 1.64
N ALA A 135 -12.92 8.23 2.43
CA ALA A 135 -13.64 9.50 2.49
C ALA A 135 -12.74 10.62 3.01
N PHE A 136 -11.96 10.36 4.06
CA PHE A 136 -10.98 11.31 4.57
C PHE A 136 -9.93 11.67 3.51
N MET A 137 -9.40 10.68 2.78
CA MET A 137 -8.45 10.94 1.70
C MET A 137 -9.07 11.74 0.55
N GLN A 138 -10.32 11.43 0.17
CA GLN A 138 -11.05 12.21 -0.83
C GLN A 138 -11.21 13.66 -0.40
N ASP A 139 -11.53 13.89 0.89
CA ASP A 139 -11.70 15.24 1.42
C ASP A 139 -10.39 16.06 1.36
N LEU A 140 -9.22 15.41 1.49
CA LEU A 140 -7.92 16.06 1.32
C LEU A 140 -7.60 16.36 -0.15
N LEU A 141 -8.00 15.48 -1.07
CA LEU A 141 -7.65 15.58 -2.48
C LEU A 141 -8.54 16.57 -3.25
N GLN A 142 -9.78 16.79 -2.80
CA GLN A 142 -10.78 17.60 -3.53
C GLN A 142 -10.36 19.08 -3.74
N ASP A 143 -9.47 19.60 -2.89
CA ASP A 143 -8.98 20.98 -2.95
C ASP A 143 -7.62 21.10 -3.64
N THR A 144 -7.18 20.04 -4.35
CA THR A 144 -5.87 19.97 -5.01
C THR A 144 -6.01 19.65 -6.50
N ASP A 145 -4.99 20.01 -7.29
CA ASP A 145 -4.87 19.60 -8.71
C ASP A 145 -4.11 18.27 -8.87
N VAL A 146 -3.83 17.56 -7.77
CA VAL A 146 -3.10 16.29 -7.78
C VAL A 146 -3.95 15.21 -8.43
N LYS A 147 -3.46 14.59 -9.50
CA LYS A 147 -4.12 13.46 -10.13
C LYS A 147 -3.98 12.21 -9.28
N VAL A 148 -5.02 11.42 -9.18
CA VAL A 148 -5.05 10.17 -8.42
C VAL A 148 -5.07 8.98 -9.36
N PHE A 149 -4.00 8.18 -9.31
CA PHE A 149 -3.97 6.90 -9.99
C PHE A 149 -4.17 5.77 -8.98
N PHE A 150 -4.94 4.76 -9.39
CA PHE A 150 -5.13 3.55 -8.60
C PHE A 150 -4.46 2.37 -9.29
N HIS A 151 -3.38 1.89 -8.69
CA HIS A 151 -2.75 0.65 -9.07
C HIS A 151 -3.50 -0.53 -8.44
N ASP A 152 -4.33 -1.19 -9.24
CA ASP A 152 -5.16 -2.32 -8.83
C ASP A 152 -4.37 -3.64 -8.80
N ALA A 153 -3.31 -3.68 -7.99
CA ALA A 153 -2.45 -4.85 -7.85
C ALA A 153 -3.17 -6.05 -7.21
N ARG A 154 -2.97 -7.25 -7.77
CA ARG A 154 -3.61 -8.50 -7.35
C ARG A 154 -2.59 -9.56 -7.02
N TRP A 155 -2.85 -10.36 -5.98
CA TRP A 155 -1.97 -11.45 -5.59
C TRP A 155 -1.90 -12.50 -6.71
N ALA A 156 -0.69 -12.77 -7.20
CA ALA A 156 -0.38 -13.82 -8.15
C ALA A 156 -0.63 -15.20 -7.54
N ALA A 157 -1.40 -16.03 -8.24
CA ALA A 157 -1.63 -17.42 -7.90
C ALA A 157 -0.45 -18.32 -8.25
N SER A 158 0.34 -17.91 -9.24
CA SER A 158 1.49 -18.66 -9.74
C SER A 158 2.74 -17.77 -9.79
N TYR A 159 3.90 -18.40 -9.91
CA TYR A 159 5.18 -17.73 -10.00
C TYR A 159 6.09 -18.40 -11.01
N VAL A 160 7.04 -17.64 -11.55
CA VAL A 160 8.09 -18.12 -12.42
C VAL A 160 9.31 -18.52 -11.60
N SER A 161 9.89 -19.67 -11.91
CA SER A 161 11.24 -20.07 -11.51
C SER A 161 11.99 -20.65 -12.71
N GLY A 162 13.30 -20.84 -12.61
CA GLY A 162 14.16 -21.23 -13.74
C GLY A 162 13.77 -22.53 -14.46
N ASP A 163 12.86 -23.33 -13.91
CA ASP A 163 12.32 -24.57 -14.45
C ASP A 163 10.86 -24.46 -14.96
N GLY A 164 10.19 -23.31 -14.83
CA GLY A 164 8.85 -23.10 -15.37
C GLY A 164 7.94 -22.23 -14.49
N ILE A 165 6.63 -22.34 -14.72
CA ILE A 165 5.59 -21.68 -13.94
C ILE A 165 5.04 -22.67 -12.91
N HIS A 166 4.93 -22.24 -11.66
CA HIS A 166 4.47 -23.06 -10.53
C HIS A 166 3.41 -22.34 -9.72
N ASP A 167 2.53 -23.10 -9.09
CA ASP A 167 1.50 -22.52 -8.21
C ASP A 167 2.04 -22.29 -6.80
N PHE A 168 1.62 -21.18 -6.18
CA PHE A 168 1.82 -21.01 -4.74
C PHE A 168 1.02 -22.04 -3.94
N GLU A 169 1.55 -22.53 -2.82
CA GLU A 169 0.87 -23.56 -2.02
C GLU A 169 -0.48 -23.07 -1.42
N LYS A 170 -0.56 -21.79 -1.05
CA LYS A 170 -1.69 -21.22 -0.30
C LYS A 170 -2.79 -20.62 -1.22
N GLN A 171 -3.21 -21.37 -2.24
CA GLN A 171 -4.21 -20.92 -3.24
C GLN A 171 -5.48 -20.33 -2.61
N GLY A 172 -6.03 -20.96 -1.57
CA GLY A 172 -7.23 -20.47 -0.88
C GLY A 172 -7.03 -19.11 -0.19
N ALA A 173 -5.85 -18.86 0.39
CA ALA A 173 -5.53 -17.59 1.01
C ALA A 173 -5.32 -16.48 -0.03
N ILE A 174 -4.73 -16.81 -1.18
CA ILE A 174 -4.56 -15.91 -2.33
C ILE A 174 -5.92 -15.51 -2.88
N ALA A 175 -6.78 -16.48 -3.20
CA ALA A 175 -8.13 -16.22 -3.68
C ALA A 175 -8.95 -15.40 -2.68
N GLY A 176 -8.86 -15.72 -1.39
CA GLY A 176 -9.51 -14.94 -0.33
C GLY A 176 -9.00 -13.49 -0.26
N SER A 177 -7.69 -13.27 -0.45
CA SER A 177 -7.10 -11.94 -0.48
C SER A 177 -7.54 -11.13 -1.69
N ASN A 178 -7.53 -11.73 -2.88
CA ASN A 178 -8.03 -11.09 -4.09
C ASN A 178 -9.53 -10.76 -3.99
N LYS A 179 -10.35 -11.65 -3.40
CA LYS A 179 -11.77 -11.35 -3.15
C LYS A 179 -11.98 -10.13 -2.25
N ARG A 180 -11.17 -9.99 -1.18
CA ARG A 180 -11.21 -8.79 -0.32
C ARG A 180 -10.75 -7.55 -1.08
N LEU A 181 -9.64 -7.65 -1.81
CA LEU A 181 -9.14 -6.56 -2.64
C LEU A 181 -10.20 -6.10 -3.65
N THR A 182 -10.96 -7.00 -4.29
CA THR A 182 -12.04 -6.63 -5.22
C THR A 182 -13.07 -5.73 -4.54
N ARG A 183 -13.56 -6.15 -3.37
CA ARG A 183 -14.54 -5.36 -2.60
C ARG A 183 -13.97 -4.00 -2.16
N MET A 184 -12.71 -3.95 -1.72
CA MET A 184 -12.06 -2.68 -1.34
C MET A 184 -11.79 -1.79 -2.54
N SER A 185 -11.42 -2.35 -3.70
CA SER A 185 -11.22 -1.62 -4.96
C SER A 185 -12.51 -0.95 -5.41
N GLU A 186 -13.64 -1.68 -5.36
CA GLU A 186 -14.97 -1.12 -5.67
C GLU A 186 -15.31 0.07 -4.75
N MET A 187 -15.05 -0.05 -3.45
CA MET A 187 -15.25 1.04 -2.49
C MET A 187 -14.33 2.23 -2.76
N PHE A 188 -13.04 1.96 -3.02
CA PHE A 188 -12.04 2.97 -3.31
C PHE A 188 -12.42 3.77 -4.56
N ILE A 189 -12.71 3.07 -5.67
CA ILE A 189 -13.09 3.69 -6.94
C ILE A 189 -14.36 4.53 -6.79
N GLN A 190 -15.35 4.06 -6.03
CA GLN A 190 -16.59 4.82 -5.79
C GLN A 190 -16.38 6.12 -5.02
N VAL A 191 -15.47 6.11 -4.04
CA VAL A 191 -15.23 7.26 -3.14
C VAL A 191 -14.21 8.23 -3.74
N ILE A 192 -13.04 7.71 -4.13
CA ILE A 192 -11.88 8.48 -4.58
C ILE A 192 -12.01 8.91 -6.05
N LYS A 193 -12.68 8.10 -6.88
CA LYS A 193 -12.86 8.34 -8.33
C LYS A 193 -11.52 8.63 -9.04
N PRO A 194 -10.55 7.71 -8.96
CA PRO A 194 -9.23 7.93 -9.55
C PRO A 194 -9.35 8.20 -11.04
N GLU A 195 -8.53 9.10 -11.55
CA GLU A 195 -8.44 9.46 -12.97
C GLU A 195 -7.99 8.28 -13.82
N ARG A 196 -7.20 7.37 -13.23
CA ARG A 196 -6.76 6.13 -13.88
C ARG A 196 -6.79 4.95 -12.94
N ILE A 197 -7.14 3.80 -13.52
CA ILE A 197 -6.99 2.50 -12.90
C ILE A 197 -5.93 1.76 -13.70
N LEU A 198 -4.82 1.44 -13.05
CA LEU A 198 -3.68 0.76 -13.63
C LEU A 198 -3.78 -0.73 -13.29
N CYS A 199 -3.82 -1.60 -14.29
CA CYS A 199 -3.89 -3.04 -14.08
C CYS A 199 -3.06 -3.81 -15.11
N ALA A 200 -2.39 -4.86 -14.64
CA ALA A 200 -1.67 -5.75 -15.52
C ALA A 200 -2.65 -6.78 -16.13
N PRO A 201 -2.43 -7.24 -17.37
CA PRO A 201 -3.14 -8.38 -17.92
C PRO A 201 -2.83 -9.64 -17.09
N GLU A 202 -3.78 -10.59 -17.05
CA GLU A 202 -3.73 -11.76 -16.15
C GLU A 202 -2.46 -12.61 -16.31
N ASP A 203 -1.93 -12.70 -17.53
CA ASP A 203 -0.71 -13.44 -17.87
C ASP A 203 0.58 -12.80 -17.32
N LEU A 204 0.53 -11.52 -16.95
CA LEU A 204 1.63 -10.82 -16.28
C LEU A 204 1.49 -10.80 -14.74
N ILE A 205 0.35 -11.26 -14.18
CA ILE A 205 0.16 -11.38 -12.73
C ILE A 205 0.82 -12.67 -12.23
N LEU A 206 2.14 -12.72 -12.37
CA LEU A 206 3.00 -13.82 -11.97
C LEU A 206 4.01 -13.34 -10.94
N GLY A 207 4.18 -14.11 -9.87
CA GLY A 207 5.26 -13.90 -8.92
C GLY A 207 6.62 -14.25 -9.53
N ASP A 208 7.70 -13.70 -9.01
CA ASP A 208 9.07 -14.08 -9.35
C ASP A 208 9.75 -14.77 -8.15
N ALA A 209 10.16 -16.03 -8.32
CA ALA A 209 10.90 -16.75 -7.29
C ALA A 209 12.28 -16.15 -6.99
N GLY A 210 12.87 -15.48 -7.98
CA GLY A 210 14.16 -14.78 -7.90
C GLY A 210 14.04 -13.31 -7.48
N HIS A 211 12.85 -12.84 -7.11
CA HIS A 211 12.64 -11.44 -6.79
C HIS A 211 13.56 -10.96 -5.65
N ARG A 212 14.05 -9.71 -5.73
CA ARG A 212 15.01 -9.15 -4.77
C ARG A 212 14.53 -9.16 -3.31
N TRP A 213 13.22 -9.15 -3.10
CA TRP A 213 12.56 -9.21 -1.79
C TRP A 213 12.13 -10.62 -1.39
N GLY A 214 12.57 -11.64 -2.13
CA GLY A 214 12.19 -13.04 -1.96
C GLY A 214 10.86 -13.40 -2.63
N LYS A 215 10.57 -14.71 -2.68
CA LYS A 215 9.37 -15.25 -3.33
C LYS A 215 8.09 -14.90 -2.56
N ALA A 216 7.18 -14.13 -3.18
CA ALA A 216 5.85 -13.83 -2.64
C ALA A 216 4.83 -13.56 -3.76
N SER A 217 3.54 -13.75 -3.47
CA SER A 217 2.43 -13.55 -4.44
C SER A 217 2.23 -12.10 -4.88
N PHE A 218 2.99 -11.15 -4.36
CA PHE A 218 2.94 -9.73 -4.73
C PHE A 218 4.33 -9.19 -5.06
N HIS A 219 5.27 -10.08 -5.40
CA HIS A 219 6.60 -9.75 -5.91
C HIS A 219 6.66 -10.28 -7.33
N TYR A 220 6.42 -9.41 -8.31
CA TYR A 220 6.08 -9.84 -9.66
C TYR A 220 7.31 -10.00 -10.55
N VAL A 221 7.10 -10.61 -11.71
CA VAL A 221 8.06 -10.60 -12.83
C VAL A 221 8.31 -9.18 -13.35
N SER A 222 9.42 -8.96 -14.04
CA SER A 222 9.83 -7.63 -14.53
C SER A 222 8.81 -7.02 -15.49
N GLU A 223 8.24 -7.85 -16.37
CA GLU A 223 7.27 -7.49 -17.38
C GLU A 223 5.99 -6.88 -16.79
N TYR A 224 5.63 -7.27 -15.56
CA TYR A 224 4.53 -6.65 -14.82
C TYR A 224 4.83 -5.17 -14.55
N TYR A 225 6.04 -4.87 -14.08
CA TYR A 225 6.44 -3.50 -13.73
C TYR A 225 6.54 -2.61 -14.98
N ASP A 226 7.09 -3.13 -16.09
CA ASP A 226 7.12 -2.46 -17.38
C ASP A 226 5.70 -2.12 -17.88
N CYS A 227 4.77 -3.08 -17.74
CA CYS A 227 3.37 -2.89 -18.14
C CYS A 227 2.70 -1.76 -17.36
N ILE A 228 2.80 -1.76 -16.03
CA ILE A 228 2.18 -0.71 -15.22
C ILE A 228 2.85 0.64 -15.47
N TRP A 229 4.18 0.69 -15.63
CA TRP A 229 4.89 1.93 -15.95
C TRP A 229 4.40 2.57 -17.25
N SER A 230 4.16 1.76 -18.28
CA SER A 230 3.64 2.26 -19.56
C SER A 230 2.29 2.96 -19.41
N GLN A 231 1.42 2.46 -18.52
CA GLN A 231 0.10 3.05 -18.23
C GLN A 231 0.22 4.32 -17.37
N ILE A 232 1.18 4.38 -16.44
CA ILE A 232 1.49 5.60 -15.67
C ILE A 232 1.89 6.73 -16.61
N MET A 233 2.74 6.44 -17.59
CA MET A 233 3.31 7.43 -18.51
C MET A 233 2.45 7.72 -19.73
N GLU A 234 1.34 7.02 -19.93
CA GLU A 234 0.41 7.27 -21.02
C GLU A 234 -0.10 8.73 -20.96
N PRO A 235 -0.13 9.49 -22.06
CA PRO A 235 -0.68 10.84 -22.05
C PRO A 235 -2.15 10.85 -21.59
N SER A 236 -2.57 11.88 -20.86
CA SER A 236 -4.02 12.08 -20.60
C SER A 236 -4.61 12.72 -21.85
N ASP A 237 -5.65 12.12 -22.42
CA ASP A 237 -6.44 12.70 -23.52
C ASP A 237 -7.15 14.00 -23.10
#